data_AF-A0A4Q2X2M0-F1
#
_entry.id   AF-A0A4Q2X2M0-F1
#
_cell.length_a   1.000
_cell.length_b   1.000
_cell.length_c   1.000
_cell.angle_alpha   90.00
_cell.angle_beta   90.00
_cell.angle_gamma   90.00
#
_symmetry.space_group_name_H-M   'P 1'
#
loop_
_entity.id
_entity.type
_entity.pdbx_description
1 polymer ?
#
loop_
_entity_poly.entity_id
_entity_poly.type
_entity_poly.pdbx_seq_one_letter_code
_entity_poly.pdbx_strand_id
1 'polypeptide(L)'
;MTASRTTLTIKLDGDLFAIPAQCVREILDPIPITRVPGAPASTAGLVNVRGRIVPLADLRITFGLLLAPLGPESRIVVLERVSEGQADLVAIIADQVQAVSDLEVDDIHEAPKLGMRWPAELIEGVVQKDGAFIYLPNLHRVFDTQDASVASLATPEERTLS
;
A
#
# COMPACT_ATOMS: atom_id res chain seq x y z
N MET A 1 -12.24 -16.54 23.74
CA MET A 1 -11.43 -16.57 22.50
C MET A 1 -11.30 -15.13 22.08
N THR A 2 -10.11 -14.57 22.18
CA THR A 2 -9.83 -13.25 21.60
C THR A 2 -9.78 -13.42 20.08
N ALA A 3 -10.32 -12.44 19.36
CA ALA A 3 -10.27 -12.46 17.90
C ALA A 3 -8.85 -12.07 17.47
N SER A 4 -8.28 -12.79 16.51
CA SER A 4 -6.97 -12.47 15.94
C SER A 4 -7.09 -12.15 14.44
N ARG A 5 -6.17 -11.30 13.96
CA ARG A 5 -6.06 -10.92 12.55
C ARG A 5 -4.69 -11.37 12.03
N THR A 6 -4.68 -12.23 11.03
CA THR A 6 -3.44 -12.65 10.36
C THR A 6 -2.95 -11.55 9.42
N THR A 7 -1.68 -11.15 9.56
CA THR A 7 -1.09 -10.04 8.80
C THR A 7 0.28 -10.38 8.25
N LEU A 8 0.60 -9.83 7.08
CA LEU A 8 1.95 -9.75 6.53
C LEU A 8 2.60 -8.46 7.02
N THR A 9 3.68 -8.56 7.78
CA THR A 9 4.43 -7.37 8.19
C THR A 9 5.42 -6.98 7.09
N ILE A 10 5.39 -5.72 6.68
CA ILE A 10 6.33 -5.13 5.73
C ILE A 10 7.07 -3.98 6.38
N LYS A 11 8.29 -3.70 5.91
CA LYS A 11 9.06 -2.53 6.29
C LYS A 11 9.01 -1.49 5.19
N LEU A 12 8.82 -0.23 5.57
CA LEU A 12 8.88 0.92 4.67
C LEU A 12 9.53 2.10 5.41
N ASP A 13 10.66 2.57 4.90
CA ASP A 13 11.42 3.71 5.45
C ASP A 13 11.72 3.60 6.96
N GLY A 14 12.02 2.39 7.42
CA GLY A 14 12.32 2.12 8.84
C GLY A 14 11.13 1.65 9.65
N ASP A 15 9.91 2.02 9.25
CA ASP A 15 8.66 1.74 9.97
C ASP A 15 8.04 0.40 9.56
N LEU A 16 7.26 -0.22 10.46
CA LEU A 16 6.59 -1.50 10.23
C LEU A 16 5.11 -1.32 9.93
N PHE A 17 4.63 -1.97 8.90
CA PHE A 17 3.23 -1.94 8.48
C PHE A 17 2.65 -3.36 8.42
N ALA A 18 1.49 -3.58 9.02
CA ALA A 18 0.78 -4.85 9.01
C ALA A 18 -0.31 -4.86 7.94
N ILE A 19 -0.05 -5.54 6.83
CA ILE A 19 -1.00 -5.72 5.73
C ILE A 19 -1.86 -6.95 6.02
N PRO A 20 -3.21 -6.88 5.94
CA PRO A 20 -4.05 -8.06 6.14
C PRO A 20 -3.67 -9.19 5.19
N ALA A 21 -3.33 -10.36 5.73
CA ALA A 21 -2.79 -11.47 4.93
C ALA A 21 -3.82 -11.96 3.89
N GLN A 22 -5.12 -11.87 4.21
CA GLN A 22 -6.22 -12.19 3.30
C GLN A 22 -6.23 -11.37 1.99
N CYS A 23 -5.64 -10.17 1.99
CA CYS A 23 -5.53 -9.32 0.81
C CYS A 23 -4.27 -9.65 -0.01
N VAL A 24 -3.29 -10.36 0.55
CA VAL A 24 -2.02 -10.67 -0.13
C VAL A 24 -2.21 -11.84 -1.08
N ARG A 25 -1.90 -11.63 -2.36
CA ARG A 25 -1.96 -12.67 -3.40
C ARG A 25 -0.61 -13.31 -3.66
N GLU A 26 0.43 -12.50 -3.78
CA GLU A 26 1.81 -12.99 -3.95
C GLU A 26 2.82 -11.93 -3.55
N ILE A 27 4.03 -12.39 -3.19
CA ILE A 27 5.19 -11.56 -2.90
C ILE A 27 6.23 -11.91 -3.96
N LEU A 28 6.70 -10.92 -4.69
CA LEU A 28 7.62 -11.07 -5.81
C LEU A 28 8.94 -10.36 -5.52
N ASP A 29 10.02 -10.89 -6.08
CA ASP A 29 11.23 -10.10 -6.27
C ASP A 29 10.94 -8.89 -7.17
N PRO A 30 11.75 -7.82 -7.11
CA PRO A 30 11.63 -6.70 -8.02
C PRO A 30 11.63 -7.13 -9.49
N ILE A 31 10.53 -6.88 -10.18
CA ILE A 31 10.37 -7.11 -11.62
C ILE A 31 10.42 -5.78 -12.37
N PRO A 32 10.66 -5.79 -13.70
CA PRO A 32 10.68 -4.56 -14.49
C PRO A 32 9.39 -3.73 -14.33
N ILE A 33 9.57 -2.45 -14.03
CA ILE A 33 8.48 -1.47 -13.86
C ILE A 33 8.37 -0.65 -15.14
N THR A 34 7.22 -0.71 -15.79
CA THR A 34 6.88 0.14 -16.92
C THR A 34 6.33 1.46 -16.40
N ARG A 35 7.09 2.54 -16.55
CA ARG A 35 6.59 3.88 -16.19
C ARG A 35 5.43 4.27 -17.11
N VAL A 36 4.40 4.85 -16.52
CA VAL A 36 3.26 5.40 -17.26
C VAL A 36 3.50 6.89 -17.46
N PRO A 37 3.67 7.37 -18.70
CA PRO A 37 3.82 8.80 -18.97
C PRO A 37 2.62 9.59 -18.46
N GLY A 38 2.89 10.68 -17.75
CA GLY A 38 1.85 11.57 -17.23
C GLY A 38 1.10 11.05 -16.00
N ALA A 39 1.40 9.84 -15.50
CA ALA A 39 0.76 9.31 -14.29
C ALA A 39 1.10 10.14 -13.04
N PRO A 40 0.23 10.14 -12.01
CA PRO A 40 0.50 10.83 -10.77
C PRO A 40 1.73 10.21 -10.12
N ALA A 41 2.45 11.00 -9.34
CA ALA A 41 3.64 10.52 -8.63
C ALA A 41 3.34 9.23 -7.85
N SER A 42 2.17 9.17 -7.21
CA SER A 42 1.66 8.06 -6.39
C SER A 42 1.68 6.69 -7.12
N THR A 43 1.52 6.71 -8.45
CA THR A 43 1.70 5.55 -9.32
C THR A 43 3.16 5.42 -9.75
N ALA A 44 3.86 4.44 -9.18
CA ALA A 44 5.23 4.12 -9.58
C ALA A 44 5.32 3.57 -11.02
N GLY A 45 4.24 2.94 -11.49
CA GLY A 45 4.10 2.47 -12.88
C GLY A 45 3.16 1.26 -13.00
N LEU A 46 3.43 0.43 -14.00
CA LEU A 46 2.75 -0.84 -14.25
C LEU A 46 3.78 -1.98 -14.16
N VAL A 47 3.34 -3.13 -13.67
CA VAL A 47 4.14 -4.36 -13.63
C VAL A 47 3.39 -5.51 -14.29
N ASN A 48 4.12 -6.42 -14.92
CA ASN A 48 3.53 -7.62 -15.51
C ASN A 48 3.62 -8.79 -14.52
N VAL A 49 2.48 -9.16 -13.95
CA VAL A 49 2.35 -10.26 -13.01
C VAL A 49 1.68 -11.43 -13.73
N ARG A 50 2.47 -12.44 -14.10
CA ARG A 50 2.01 -13.67 -14.78
C ARG A 50 1.16 -13.39 -16.03
N GLY A 51 1.53 -12.39 -16.83
CA GLY A 51 0.81 -11.98 -18.05
C GLY A 51 -0.30 -10.95 -17.81
N ARG A 52 -0.58 -10.57 -16.56
CA ARG A 52 -1.55 -9.52 -16.22
C ARG A 52 -0.84 -8.21 -15.95
N ILE A 53 -1.33 -7.13 -16.53
CA ILE A 53 -0.85 -5.78 -16.24
C ILE A 53 -1.48 -5.32 -14.92
N VAL A 54 -0.63 -5.04 -13.93
CA VAL A 54 -1.05 -4.66 -12.57
C VAL A 54 -0.47 -3.27 -12.25
N PRO A 55 -1.28 -2.32 -11.76
CA PRO A 55 -0.77 -1.03 -11.30
C PRO A 55 0.14 -1.19 -10.09
N LEU A 56 1.25 -0.47 -10.10
CA LEU A 56 2.23 -0.42 -9.01
C LEU A 56 2.16 0.92 -8.30
N ALA A 57 1.79 0.91 -7.03
CA ALA A 57 1.78 2.07 -6.15
C ALA A 57 3.03 2.09 -5.26
N ASP A 58 3.59 3.28 -5.04
CA ASP A 58 4.60 3.48 -4.00
C ASP A 58 3.95 4.11 -2.78
N LEU A 59 3.79 3.31 -1.72
CA LEU A 59 3.16 3.76 -0.48
C LEU A 59 3.90 4.92 0.18
N ARG A 60 5.19 5.12 -0.13
CA ARG A 60 5.94 6.28 0.35
C ARG A 60 5.26 7.57 0.00
N ILE A 61 4.73 7.68 -1.21
CA ILE A 61 4.11 8.91 -1.69
C ILE A 61 2.81 9.17 -0.92
N THR A 62 2.02 8.13 -0.70
CA THR A 62 0.78 8.19 0.11
C THR A 62 1.07 8.60 1.55
N PHE A 63 2.17 8.13 2.13
CA PHE A 63 2.60 8.45 3.48
C PHE A 63 3.49 9.70 3.58
N GLY A 64 3.74 10.42 2.47
CA GLY A 64 4.60 11.61 2.46
C GLY A 64 6.09 11.34 2.75
N LEU A 65 6.53 10.10 2.55
CA LEU A 65 7.90 9.64 2.74
C LEU A 65 8.76 9.93 1.49
N LEU A 66 10.08 9.97 1.69
CA LEU A 66 11.01 10.14 0.58
C LEU A 66 11.07 8.87 -0.27
N LEU A 67 11.05 9.06 -1.58
CA LEU A 67 11.29 7.98 -2.54
C LEU A 67 12.70 7.43 -2.36
N ALA A 68 12.80 6.10 -2.41
CA ALA A 68 14.06 5.38 -2.32
C ALA A 68 14.20 4.40 -3.49
N PRO A 69 15.43 4.16 -3.99
CA PRO A 69 15.66 3.11 -4.97
C PRO A 69 15.38 1.73 -4.35
N LEU A 70 14.98 0.77 -5.18
CA LEU A 70 14.80 -0.62 -4.74
C LEU A 70 16.15 -1.20 -4.30
N GLY A 71 16.17 -1.77 -3.10
CA GLY A 71 17.31 -2.47 -2.52
C GLY A 71 17.25 -3.99 -2.73
N PRO A 72 18.28 -4.73 -2.28
CA PRO A 72 18.33 -6.19 -2.40
C PRO A 72 17.19 -6.92 -1.66
N GLU A 73 16.72 -6.33 -0.56
CA GLU A 73 15.64 -6.88 0.27
C GLU A 73 14.25 -6.44 -0.21
N SER A 74 14.18 -5.52 -1.19
CA SER A 74 12.91 -4.98 -1.66
C SER A 74 12.05 -6.07 -2.27
N ARG A 75 10.74 -5.94 -2.07
CA ARG A 75 9.73 -6.85 -2.63
C ARG A 75 8.60 -6.06 -3.24
N ILE A 76 7.97 -6.67 -4.24
CA ILE A 76 6.69 -6.23 -4.76
C ILE A 76 5.63 -7.12 -4.11
N VAL A 77 4.70 -6.52 -3.36
CA VAL A 77 3.58 -7.23 -2.74
C VAL A 77 2.35 -7.00 -3.59
N VAL A 78 1.80 -8.06 -4.15
CA VAL A 78 0.55 -8.01 -4.94
C VAL A 78 -0.62 -8.21 -4.00
N LEU A 79 -1.52 -7.24 -3.99
CA LEU A 79 -2.70 -7.18 -3.17
C LEU A 79 -3.94 -7.28 -4.04
N GLU A 80 -4.96 -7.96 -3.54
CA GLU A 80 -6.31 -7.87 -4.07
C GLU A 80 -7.13 -6.89 -3.24
N ARG A 81 -7.81 -5.99 -3.95
CA ARG A 81 -8.79 -5.07 -3.39
C ARG A 81 -10.15 -5.30 -4.04
N VAL A 82 -11.22 -5.02 -3.31
CA VAL A 82 -12.57 -4.96 -3.87
C VAL A 82 -12.95 -3.49 -3.98
N SER A 83 -13.20 -3.02 -5.20
CA SER A 83 -13.69 -1.67 -5.48
C SER A 83 -14.93 -1.76 -6.35
N GLU A 84 -15.98 -1.02 -6.03
CA GLU A 84 -17.26 -1.02 -6.77
C GLU A 84 -17.86 -2.42 -7.06
N GLY A 85 -17.59 -3.40 -6.17
CA GLY A 85 -18.04 -4.79 -6.34
C GLY A 85 -17.20 -5.64 -7.29
N GLN A 86 -16.09 -5.13 -7.82
CA GLN A 86 -15.12 -5.86 -8.63
C GLN A 86 -13.81 -6.07 -7.87
N ALA A 87 -13.21 -7.25 -8.04
CA ALA A 87 -11.92 -7.59 -7.46
C ALA A 87 -10.79 -7.22 -8.43
N ASP A 88 -9.92 -6.30 -8.00
CA ASP A 88 -8.79 -5.82 -8.76
C ASP A 88 -7.46 -6.09 -8.04
N LEU A 89 -6.39 -6.18 -8.82
CA LEU A 89 -5.04 -6.31 -8.29
C LEU A 89 -4.34 -4.96 -8.27
N VAL A 90 -3.59 -4.73 -7.20
CA VAL A 90 -2.65 -3.62 -7.07
C VAL A 90 -1.35 -4.15 -6.48
N ALA A 91 -0.22 -3.69 -6.99
CA ALA A 91 1.08 -4.01 -6.47
C ALA A 91 1.59 -2.83 -5.62
N ILE A 92 2.29 -3.13 -4.53
CA ILE A 92 2.99 -2.14 -3.71
C ILE A 92 4.46 -2.48 -3.58
N ILE A 93 5.29 -1.46 -3.39
CA ILE A 93 6.72 -1.62 -3.06
C ILE A 93 6.88 -1.70 -1.54
N ALA A 94 7.63 -2.70 -1.07
CA ALA A 94 8.11 -2.82 0.31
C ALA A 94 9.64 -2.87 0.33
N ASP A 95 10.26 -2.30 1.36
CA ASP A 95 11.72 -2.37 1.54
C ASP A 95 12.16 -3.75 1.99
N GLN A 96 11.29 -4.39 2.77
CA GLN A 96 11.46 -5.74 3.26
C GLN A 96 10.08 -6.33 3.54
N VAL A 97 9.93 -7.62 3.30
CA VAL A 97 8.79 -8.39 3.79
C VAL A 97 9.25 -9.28 4.94
N GLN A 98 8.55 -9.20 6.06
CA GLN A 98 8.81 -10.02 7.23
C GLN A 98 7.81 -11.18 7.29
N ALA A 99 7.82 -11.91 8.41
CA ALA A 99 6.95 -13.04 8.63
C ALA A 99 5.46 -12.65 8.67
N VAL A 100 4.62 -13.61 8.31
CA VAL A 100 3.18 -13.56 8.61
C VAL A 100 3.00 -13.83 10.09
N SER A 101 2.21 -13.00 10.77
CA SER A 101 1.91 -13.19 12.18
C SER A 101 0.48 -12.78 12.51
N ASP A 102 -0.07 -13.40 13.55
CA ASP A 102 -1.34 -13.00 14.12
C ASP A 102 -1.15 -11.82 15.08
N LEU A 103 -2.09 -10.87 14.97
CA LEU A 103 -2.25 -9.75 15.88
C LEU A 103 -3.57 -9.95 16.63
N GLU A 104 -3.54 -9.90 17.96
CA GLU A 104 -4.76 -9.92 18.76
C GLU A 104 -5.51 -8.60 18.54
N VAL A 105 -6.81 -8.68 18.27
CA VAL A 105 -7.62 -7.49 17.97
C VAL A 105 -7.68 -6.53 19.16
N ASP A 106 -7.63 -7.07 20.38
CA ASP A 106 -7.66 -6.28 21.62
C ASP A 106 -6.37 -5.45 21.83
N ASP A 107 -5.27 -5.82 21.16
CA ASP A 107 -3.99 -5.08 21.19
C ASP A 107 -3.92 -3.98 20.12
N ILE A 108 -4.93 -3.88 19.25
CA ILE A 108 -5.02 -2.84 18.22
C ILE A 108 -5.62 -1.59 18.85
N HIS A 109 -4.82 -0.53 18.90
CA HIS A 109 -5.23 0.77 19.42
C HIS A 109 -5.49 1.78 18.29
N GLU A 110 -6.31 2.79 18.58
CA GLU A 110 -6.49 3.92 17.66
C GLU A 110 -5.15 4.64 17.44
N ALA A 111 -4.84 4.97 16.19
CA ALA A 111 -3.66 5.75 15.87
C ALA A 111 -3.77 7.16 16.48
N PRO A 112 -2.73 7.67 17.16
CA PRO A 112 -2.77 9.00 17.74
C PRO A 112 -2.88 10.05 16.62
N LYS A 113 -3.76 11.04 16.79
CA LYS A 113 -3.94 12.10 15.77
C LYS A 113 -2.80 13.10 15.72
N LEU A 114 -2.08 13.27 16.83
CA LEU A 114 -0.97 14.22 16.98
C LEU A 114 0.36 13.47 17.04
N GLY A 115 1.37 13.98 16.32
CA GLY A 115 2.73 13.41 16.35
C GLY A 115 2.96 12.24 15.39
N MET A 116 1.96 11.84 14.61
CA MET A 116 2.14 10.87 13.53
C MET A 116 2.89 11.48 12.35
N ARG A 117 3.73 10.65 11.73
CA ARG A 117 4.54 11.02 10.56
C ARG A 117 3.71 11.15 9.27
N TRP A 118 2.52 10.57 9.25
CA TRP A 118 1.59 10.53 8.12
C TRP A 118 0.15 10.83 8.57
N PRO A 119 -0.77 11.13 7.63
CA PRO A 119 -2.18 11.38 7.95
C PRO A 119 -2.81 10.23 8.72
N ALA A 120 -3.45 10.53 9.87
CA ALA A 120 -4.06 9.52 10.74
C ALA A 120 -5.16 8.72 10.05
N GLU A 121 -5.87 9.31 9.08
CA GLU A 121 -6.91 8.65 8.29
C GLU A 121 -6.41 7.52 7.39
N LEU A 122 -5.11 7.48 7.10
CA LEU A 122 -4.48 6.39 6.35
C LEU A 122 -4.14 5.20 7.24
N ILE A 123 -4.32 5.30 8.56
CA ILE A 123 -4.05 4.25 9.53
C ILE A 123 -5.35 3.85 10.22
N GLU A 124 -5.67 2.56 10.15
CA GLU A 124 -6.78 1.93 10.86
C GLU A 124 -6.46 1.78 12.36
N GLY A 125 -5.21 1.43 12.69
CA GLY A 125 -4.77 1.27 14.07
C GLY A 125 -3.27 1.04 14.21
N VAL A 126 -2.83 0.88 15.44
CA VAL A 126 -1.43 0.62 15.81
C VAL A 126 -1.36 -0.47 16.87
N VAL A 127 -0.39 -1.36 16.73
CA VAL A 127 -0.06 -2.40 17.73
C VAL A 127 1.37 -2.17 18.20
N GLN A 128 1.61 -2.34 19.50
CA GLN A 128 2.97 -2.42 20.02
C GLN A 128 3.34 -3.88 20.24
N LYS A 129 4.39 -4.37 19.57
CA LYS A 129 4.87 -5.74 19.66
C LYS A 129 6.39 -5.76 19.74
N ASP A 130 6.94 -6.47 20.71
CA ASP A 130 8.39 -6.59 20.94
C ASP A 130 9.13 -5.23 21.02
N GLY A 131 8.47 -4.22 21.58
CA GLY A 131 9.02 -2.86 21.70
C GLY A 131 8.98 -2.03 20.41
N ALA A 132 8.45 -2.55 19.32
CA ALA A 132 8.23 -1.84 18.06
C ALA A 132 6.76 -1.50 17.86
N PHE A 133 6.50 -0.38 17.17
CA PHE A 133 5.16 -0.06 16.68
C PHE A 133 4.94 -0.67 15.30
N ILE A 134 3.79 -1.28 15.11
CA ILE A 134 3.33 -1.84 13.84
C ILE A 134 2.04 -1.12 13.47
N TYR A 135 2.05 -0.45 12.33
CA TYR A 135 0.93 0.36 11.87
C TYR A 135 0.04 -0.46 10.94
N LEU A 136 -1.27 -0.42 11.15
CA LEU A 136 -2.25 -1.09 10.31
C LEU A 136 -2.80 -0.06 9.31
N PRO A 137 -2.36 -0.06 8.04
CA PRO A 137 -2.84 0.91 7.08
C PRO A 137 -4.30 0.64 6.70
N ASN A 138 -5.08 1.72 6.60
CA ASN A 138 -6.39 1.68 5.99
C ASN A 138 -6.23 1.57 4.46
N LEU A 139 -6.13 0.34 3.96
CA LEU A 139 -5.87 0.06 2.55
C LEU A 139 -6.92 0.68 1.62
N HIS A 140 -8.18 0.74 2.04
CA HIS A 140 -9.22 1.39 1.24
C HIS A 140 -8.88 2.88 1.03
N ARG A 141 -8.57 3.61 2.10
CA ARG A 141 -8.19 5.04 2.01
C ARG A 141 -6.89 5.27 1.26
N VAL A 142 -5.89 4.41 1.51
CA VAL A 142 -4.61 4.45 0.81
C VAL A 142 -4.84 4.35 -0.69
N PHE A 143 -5.67 3.41 -1.13
CA PHE A 143 -5.94 3.17 -2.55
C PHE A 143 -6.92 4.16 -3.18
N ASP A 144 -7.94 4.65 -2.47
CA ASP A 144 -8.81 5.73 -2.94
C ASP A 144 -8.00 6.99 -3.29
N THR A 145 -7.01 7.30 -2.47
CA THR A 145 -6.11 8.44 -2.69
C THR A 145 -5.29 8.26 -3.98
N GLN A 146 -4.95 7.02 -4.33
CA GLN A 146 -4.30 6.70 -5.60
C GLN A 146 -5.28 6.83 -6.77
N ASP A 147 -6.47 6.24 -6.65
CA ASP A 147 -7.48 6.22 -7.70
C ASP A 147 -7.96 7.63 -8.07
N ALA A 148 -8.19 8.48 -7.07
CA ALA A 148 -8.53 9.90 -7.29
C ALA A 148 -7.42 10.65 -8.03
N SER A 149 -6.15 10.33 -7.74
CA SER A 149 -5.02 10.96 -8.42
C SER A 149 -4.92 10.55 -9.89
N VAL A 150 -5.15 9.26 -10.22
CA VAL A 150 -5.14 8.79 -11.62
C VAL A 150 -6.36 9.25 -12.41
N ALA A 151 -7.54 9.28 -11.79
CA ALA A 151 -8.78 9.74 -12.43
C ALA A 151 -8.72 11.22 -12.84
N SER A 152 -8.04 12.06 -12.04
CA SER A 152 -7.81 13.47 -12.36
C SER A 152 -6.97 13.69 -13.64
N LEU A 153 -6.29 12.67 -14.16
CA LEU A 153 -5.49 12.74 -15.38
C LEU A 153 -6.21 12.13 -16.59
N ALA A 154 -7.21 11.28 -16.37
CA ALA A 154 -8.02 10.69 -17.43
C ALA A 154 -9.02 11.69 -18.05
N THR A 155 -9.02 12.96 -17.61
CA THR A 155 -9.74 14.05 -18.26
C THR A 155 -8.79 15.14 -18.74
N PRO A 156 -8.41 15.09 -20.03
CA PRO A 156 -8.40 16.31 -20.81
C PRO A 156 -8.82 16.06 -22.28
N GLU A 157 -10.13 16.04 -22.56
CA GLU A 157 -10.79 16.18 -23.88
C GLU A 157 -12.31 16.05 -23.55
N GLU A 158 -13.20 17.04 -23.59
CA GLU A 158 -13.52 18.03 -24.60
C GLU A 158 -14.03 19.32 -23.93
N ARG A 159 -13.20 20.37 -23.85
CA ARG A 159 -13.69 21.76 -23.69
C ARG A 159 -12.78 22.71 -24.42
N THR A 160 -12.72 22.58 -25.74
CA THR A 160 -12.47 23.69 -26.67
C THR A 160 -12.81 23.19 -28.07
N LEU A 161 -14.01 23.51 -28.55
CA LEU A 161 -14.24 24.04 -29.90
C LEU A 161 -15.75 24.28 -30.11
N SER A 162 -16.08 25.57 -30.00
CA SER A 162 -17.20 26.32 -30.60
C SER A 162 -18.62 26.15 -30.08
#